data_AF-A0A3D4EBR0-F1
#
_entry.id   AF-A0A3D4EBR0-F1
#
_cell.length_a   1.000
_cell.length_b   1.000
_cell.length_c   1.000
_cell.angle_alpha   90.00
_cell.angle_beta   90.00
_cell.angle_gamma   90.00
#
_symmetry.space_group_name_H-M   'P 1'
#
loop_
_entity.id
_entity.type
_entity.pdbx_description
1 polymer ?
#
loop_
_entity_poly.entity_id
_entity_poly.type
_entity_poly.pdbx_seq_one_letter_code
_entity_poly.pdbx_strand_id
1 'polypeptide(L)' 'MENLFDIKGKVVVMTGACGVLGATIVKYFAAQGAKVALLDLDRAADKGEAIVAEIKAEGGEACFLPTNVLDKETLE' A
#
# COMPACT_ATOMS: atom_id res chain seq x y z
N MET A 1 -15.60 -19.25 14.70
CA MET A 1 -16.32 -18.03 14.30
C MET A 1 -15.43 -17.34 13.29
N GLU A 2 -15.89 -17.13 12.05
CA GLU A 2 -15.10 -16.35 11.08
C GLU A 2 -15.05 -14.90 11.57
N ASN A 3 -13.84 -14.32 11.64
CA ASN A 3 -13.66 -12.92 11.99
C ASN A 3 -14.06 -12.08 10.76
N LEU A 4 -15.11 -11.26 10.91
CA LEU A 4 -15.68 -10.44 9.84
C LEU A 4 -14.65 -9.52 9.16
N PHE A 5 -13.59 -9.14 9.88
CA PHE A 5 -12.57 -8.20 9.41
C PHE A 5 -11.20 -8.84 9.19
N ASP A 6 -11.12 -10.17 9.05
CA ASP A 6 -9.85 -10.82 8.71
C ASP A 6 -9.45 -10.53 7.26
N ILE A 7 -8.34 -9.81 7.12
CA ILE A 7 -7.72 -9.45 5.84
C ILE A 7 -6.38 -10.15 5.62
N LYS A 8 -6.00 -11.10 6.49
CA LYS A 8 -4.73 -11.82 6.37
C LYS A 8 -4.63 -12.54 5.02
N GLY A 9 -3.51 -12.35 4.33
CA GLY A 9 -3.23 -12.93 3.02
C GLY A 9 -4.01 -12.30 1.86
N LYS A 10 -4.88 -11.30 2.10
CA LYS A 10 -5.54 -10.54 1.05
C LYS A 10 -4.59 -9.53 0.43
N VAL A 11 -4.82 -9.20 -0.84
CA VAL A 11 -4.13 -8.11 -1.53
C VAL A 11 -4.96 -6.85 -1.40
N VAL A 12 -4.35 -5.77 -0.91
CA VAL A 12 -4.97 -4.44 -0.81
C VAL A 12 -4.23 -3.49 -1.76
N VAL A 13 -4.97 -2.90 -2.68
CA VAL A 13 -4.47 -1.87 -3.59
C VAL A 13 -4.99 -0.53 -3.10
N MET A 14 -4.09 0.42 -2.81
CA MET A 14 -4.46 1.73 -2.28
C MET A 14 -3.89 2.87 -3.12
N THR A 15 -4.77 3.71 -3.65
CA THR A 15 -4.41 4.98 -4.30
C THR A 15 -4.21 6.09 -3.27
N GLY A 16 -3.31 7.06 -3.54
CA GLY A 16 -2.98 8.11 -2.57
C GLY A 16 -2.27 7.55 -1.32
N ALA A 17 -1.61 6.41 -1.47
CA ALA A 17 -1.03 5.64 -0.38
C ALA A 17 0.13 6.37 0.33
N CYS A 18 0.76 7.35 -0.30
CA CYS A 18 1.87 8.10 0.27
C CYS A 18 1.43 9.38 1.02
N GLY A 19 0.12 9.66 1.06
CA GLY A 19 -0.46 10.74 1.87
C GLY A 19 -0.43 10.43 3.37
N VAL A 20 -0.74 11.44 4.21
CA VAL A 20 -0.70 11.31 5.68
C VAL A 20 -1.56 10.14 6.19
N LEU A 21 -2.81 10.07 5.70
CA LEU A 21 -3.72 8.98 6.05
C LEU A 21 -3.36 7.68 5.35
N GLY A 22 -3.07 7.74 4.05
CA GLY A 22 -2.72 6.57 3.24
C GLY A 22 -1.58 5.78 3.86
N ALA A 23 -0.49 6.46 4.23
CA ALA A 23 0.70 5.83 4.80
C ALA A 23 0.41 5.11 6.12
N THR A 24 -0.48 5.68 6.95
CA THR A 24 -0.90 5.05 8.21
C THR A 24 -1.75 3.81 7.95
N ILE A 25 -2.66 3.88 6.99
CA ILE A 25 -3.59 2.78 6.68
C ILE A 25 -2.84 1.59 6.04
N VAL A 26 -1.94 1.84 5.08
CA VAL A 26 -1.18 0.75 4.44
C VAL A 26 -0.28 0.02 5.42
N LYS A 27 0.37 0.74 6.35
CA LYS A 27 1.14 0.13 7.43
C LYS A 27 0.26 -0.72 8.34
N TYR A 28 -0.91 -0.21 8.72
CA TYR A 28 -1.86 -0.97 9.54
C TYR A 28 -2.33 -2.26 8.84
N PHE A 29 -2.71 -2.19 7.55
CA PHE A 29 -3.13 -3.37 6.80
C PHE A 29 -2.02 -4.40 6.64
N ALA A 30 -0.79 -3.94 6.38
CA ALA A 30 0.36 -4.84 6.32
C ALA A 30 0.61 -5.55 7.66
N ALA A 31 0.47 -4.83 8.79
CA ALA A 31 0.57 -5.40 10.13
C ALA A 31 -0.55 -6.41 10.44
N GLN A 32 -1.72 -6.32 9.78
CA GLN A 32 -2.78 -7.34 9.84
C GLN A 32 -2.53 -8.54 8.91
N GLY A 33 -1.38 -8.58 8.23
CA GLY A 33 -0.97 -9.67 7.34
C GLY A 33 -1.53 -9.56 5.93
N ALA A 34 -2.04 -8.41 5.51
CA ALA A 34 -2.36 -8.15 4.11
C ALA A 34 -1.09 -7.86 3.30
N LYS A 35 -1.14 -8.14 2.00
CA LYS A 35 -0.13 -7.72 1.03
C LYS A 35 -0.58 -6.40 0.43
N VAL A 36 0.23 -5.35 0.47
CA VAL A 36 -0.22 -4.00 0.12
C VAL A 36 0.50 -3.44 -1.10
N ALA A 37 -0.26 -3.01 -2.10
CA ALA A 37 0.25 -2.25 -3.24
C ALA A 37 -0.07 -0.77 -3.04
N LEU A 38 0.98 0.04 -2.91
CA LEU A 38 0.91 1.48 -2.74
C LEU A 38 0.93 2.15 -4.11
N LEU A 39 -0.15 2.82 -4.48
CA LEU A 39 -0.27 3.58 -5.73
C LEU A 39 -0.30 5.06 -5.39
N ASP A 40 0.65 5.81 -5.91
CA ASP A 40 0.69 7.27 -5.79
C ASP A 40 1.49 7.86 -6.95
N LEU A 41 1.43 9.19 -7.12
CA LEU A 41 2.14 9.86 -8.21
C LEU A 41 3.64 9.62 -8.12
N ASP A 42 4.32 9.60 -9.28
CA ASP A 42 5.77 9.36 -9.38
C ASP A 42 6.62 10.29 -8.49
N ARG A 43 6.20 11.55 -8.35
CA ARG A 43 6.83 12.51 -7.42
C ARG A 43 6.83 12.09 -5.94
N ALA A 44 6.06 11.06 -5.57
CA ALA A 44 6.01 10.50 -4.24
C ALA A 44 6.85 9.22 -4.09
N ALA A 45 7.62 8.82 -5.12
CA ALA A 45 8.39 7.57 -5.14
C ALA A 45 9.30 7.40 -3.91
N ASP A 46 10.06 8.44 -3.56
CA ASP A 46 10.95 8.38 -2.37
C ASP A 46 10.17 8.06 -1.08
N LYS A 47 8.96 8.63 -0.93
CA LYS A 47 8.10 8.34 0.23
C LYS A 47 7.49 6.96 0.14
N GLY A 48 7.05 6.54 -1.05
CA GLY A 48 6.48 5.22 -1.29
C GLY A 48 7.47 4.11 -0.96
N GLU A 49 8.69 4.22 -1.49
CA GLU A 49 9.78 3.27 -1.23
C GLU A 49 10.20 3.25 0.25
N ALA A 50 10.22 4.41 0.93
CA ALA A 50 10.47 4.47 2.36
C ALA A 50 9.38 3.71 3.16
N ILE A 51 8.10 3.90 2.83
CA ILE A 51 6.99 3.17 3.48
C ILE A 51 7.09 1.67 3.20
N VAL A 52 7.42 1.27 1.97
CA VAL A 52 7.62 -0.14 1.61
C VAL A 52 8.78 -0.75 2.40
N ALA A 53 9.89 -0.03 2.56
CA ALA A 53 11.02 -0.48 3.35
C ALA A 53 10.65 -0.67 4.83
N GLU A 54 9.91 0.28 5.41
CA GLU A 54 9.38 0.17 6.78
C GLU A 54 8.49 -1.07 6.94
N ILE A 55 7.51 -1.26 6.04
CA ILE A 55 6.61 -2.42 6.09
C ILE A 55 7.39 -3.74 6.00
N LYS A 56 8.37 -3.83 5.10
CA LYS A 56 9.21 -5.03 4.95
C LYS A 56 10.09 -5.28 6.18
N ALA A 57 10.62 -4.23 6.80
CA ALA A 57 11.41 -4.34 8.03
C ALA A 57 10.56 -4.88 9.20
N GLU A 58 9.26 -4.59 9.21
CA GLU A 58 8.29 -5.13 10.17
C GLU A 58 7.77 -6.54 9.80
N GLY A 59 8.27 -7.14 8.72
CA GLY A 59 7.91 -8.48 8.26
C GLY A 59 6.64 -8.54 7.39
N GLY A 60 6.10 -7.39 6.98
CA GLY A 60 4.98 -7.30 6.05
C GLY A 60 5.38 -7.40 4.57
N GLU A 61 4.38 -7.50 3.70
CA GLU A 61 4.57 -7.53 2.25
C GLU A 61 4.01 -6.25 1.61
N ALA A 62 4.86 -5.49 0.92
CA ALA A 62 4.43 -4.31 0.17
C ALA A 62 5.26 -4.03 -1.10
N CYS A 63 4.64 -3.35 -2.05
CA CYS A 63 5.30 -2.74 -3.21
C CYS A 63 4.74 -1.33 -3.48
N PHE A 64 5.55 -0.49 -4.12
CA PHE A 64 5.14 0.82 -4.61
C PHE A 64 5.04 0.78 -6.13
N LEU A 65 3.98 1.37 -6.68
CA LEU A 65 3.72 1.49 -8.11
C LEU A 65 3.40 2.96 -8.44
N PRO A 66 4.31 3.70 -9.09
CA PRO A 66 4.03 5.04 -9.60
C PRO A 66 2.75 5.00 -10.46
N THR A 67 1.73 5.72 -10.02
CA THR A 67 0.40 5.68 -10.64
C THR A 67 -0.22 7.07 -10.66
N ASN A 68 -0.58 7.54 -11.85
CA ASN A 68 -1.51 8.66 -12.00
C ASN A 68 -2.91 8.11 -12.27
N VAL A 69 -3.81 8.21 -11.28
CA VAL A 69 -5.19 7.73 -11.40
C VAL A 69 -6.04 8.46 -12.44
N LEU A 70 -5.55 9.60 -12.95
CA LEU A 70 -6.20 10.35 -14.04
C LEU A 70 -5.74 9.87 -15.44
N ASP A 71 -4.71 9.03 -15.51
CA ASP A 71 -4.21 8.45 -16.75
C ASP A 71 -4.68 7.00 -16.87
N LYS A 72 -5.52 6.74 -17.87
CA LYS A 72 -6.13 5.43 -18.08
C LYS A 72 -5.11 4.37 -18.51
N GLU A 73 -4.10 4.75 -19.30
CA GLU A 73 -3.08 3.80 -19.77
C GLU A 73 -2.24 3.27 -18.60
N THR A 74 -2.02 4.08 -17.56
CA THR A 74 -1.30 3.64 -16.35
C THR A 74 -2.10 2.63 -15.50
N LEU A 75 -3.42 2.53 -15.68
CA LEU A 75 -4.31 1.67 -14.88
C LEU A 75 -4.63 0.30 -15.53
N GLU A 76 -4.33 0.14 -16.82
CA GLU A 76 -4.63 -1.07 -17.62
C GLU A 76 -3.41 -2.00 -17.71
#